data_AF-A0A0J1C524-F1
#
_entry.id   AF-A0A0J1C524-F1
#
_cell.length_a   1.000
_cell.length_b   1.000
_cell.length_c   1.000
_cell.angle_alpha   90.00
_cell.angle_beta   90.00
_cell.angle_gamma   90.00
#
_symmetry.space_group_name_H-M   'P 1'
#
loop_
_entity.id
_entity.type
_entity.pdbx_description
1 polymer ?
#
loop_
_entity_poly.entity_id
_entity_poly.type
_entity_poly.pdbx_seq_one_letter_code
_entity_poly.pdbx_strand_id
1 'polypeptide(L)'
;MDKAAAKIAARLEREMQGETFVSLRMKKGFTQSELAKAAQLPQPYLSRIENTKLSLRNETVEKLANALGVSPLEIRAAFEQQYEYLEQKA
;
A
#
# COMPACT_ATOMS: atom_id res chain seq x y z
N MET A 1 6.52 -14.88 -1.70
CA MET A 1 6.79 -13.43 -1.80
C MET A 1 6.65 -12.99 -3.25
N ASP A 2 5.80 -12.02 -3.53
CA ASP A 2 5.58 -11.51 -4.89
C ASP A 2 6.85 -10.79 -5.41
N LYS A 3 7.46 -11.34 -6.47
CA LYS A 3 8.71 -10.82 -7.05
C LYS A 3 8.53 -9.44 -7.69
N ALA A 4 7.33 -9.10 -8.16
CA ALA A 4 7.04 -7.80 -8.74
C ALA A 4 7.02 -6.72 -7.65
N ALA A 5 6.38 -7.00 -6.52
CA ALA A 5 6.30 -6.07 -5.39
C ALA A 5 7.68 -5.77 -4.78
N ALA A 6 8.56 -6.78 -4.66
CA ALA A 6 9.91 -6.59 -4.11
C ALA A 6 10.76 -5.63 -4.96
N LYS A 7 10.66 -5.73 -6.30
CA LYS A 7 11.37 -4.84 -7.22
C LYS A 7 10.82 -3.41 -7.18
N ILE A 8 9.51 -3.26 -6.95
CA ILE A 8 8.84 -1.98 -6.79
C ILE A 8 9.21 -1.34 -5.45
N ALA A 9 9.15 -2.08 -4.33
CA ALA A 9 9.53 -1.58 -3.00
C ALA A 9 11.00 -1.13 -2.97
N ALA A 10 11.93 -1.95 -3.49
CA ALA A 10 13.35 -1.59 -3.53
C ALA A 10 13.69 -0.43 -4.48
N ARG A 11 12.78 -0.09 -5.40
CA ARG A 11 12.89 1.10 -6.25
C ARG A 11 12.30 2.33 -5.54
N LEU A 12 11.15 2.16 -4.89
CA LEU A 12 10.46 3.19 -4.10
C LEU A 12 11.31 3.70 -2.94
N GLU A 13 11.92 2.80 -2.18
CA GLU A 13 12.83 3.15 -1.07
C GLU A 13 14.08 3.91 -1.55
N ARG A 14 14.47 3.75 -2.82
CA ARG A 14 15.64 4.44 -3.41
C ARG A 14 15.30 5.80 -4.01
N GLU A 15 14.08 5.97 -4.49
CA GLU A 15 13.65 7.18 -5.20
C GLU A 15 12.91 8.17 -4.28
N MET A 16 12.34 7.73 -3.16
CA MET A 16 11.58 8.58 -2.24
C MET A 16 11.99 8.39 -0.79
N GLN A 17 12.20 9.51 -0.09
CA GLN A 17 12.56 9.58 1.34
C GLN A 17 11.39 9.20 2.28
N GLY A 18 10.49 8.29 1.88
CA GLY A 18 9.28 7.96 2.62
C GLY A 18 8.77 6.54 2.34
N GLU A 19 8.02 6.01 3.30
CA GLU A 19 7.40 4.68 3.19
C GLU A 19 6.11 4.78 2.36
N THR A 20 6.04 4.04 1.25
CA THR A 20 4.78 3.92 0.49
C THR A 20 3.92 2.77 0.98
N PHE A 21 2.64 2.77 0.58
CA PHE A 21 1.70 1.70 0.93
C PHE A 21 2.20 0.30 0.53
N VAL A 22 2.84 0.16 -0.64
CA VAL A 22 3.42 -1.12 -1.09
C VAL A 22 4.56 -1.54 -0.15
N SER A 23 5.47 -0.63 0.17
CA SER A 23 6.59 -0.93 1.07
C SER A 23 6.13 -1.26 2.49
N LEU A 24 5.14 -0.53 3.02
CA LEU A 24 4.51 -0.82 4.32
C LEU A 24 3.92 -2.23 4.34
N ARG A 25 3.12 -2.61 3.33
CA ARG A 25 2.58 -3.97 3.21
C ARG A 25 3.68 -5.02 3.24
N MET A 26 4.76 -4.79 2.49
CA MET A 26 5.86 -5.75 2.39
C MET A 26 6.66 -5.88 3.69
N LYS A 27 6.90 -4.78 4.40
CA LYS A 27 7.56 -4.80 5.73
C LYS A 27 6.74 -5.57 6.77
N LYS A 28 5.40 -5.54 6.65
CA LYS A 28 4.49 -6.35 7.45
C LYS A 28 4.38 -7.81 6.98
N GLY A 29 5.12 -8.21 5.95
CA GLY A 29 5.20 -9.60 5.49
C GLY A 29 4.02 -10.08 4.65
N PHE A 30 3.12 -9.18 4.23
CA PHE A 30 1.94 -9.57 3.48
C PHE A 30 2.18 -9.57 1.96
N THR A 31 1.72 -10.61 1.28
CA THR A 31 1.38 -10.53 -0.14
C THR A 31 0.09 -9.72 -0.34
N GLN A 32 -0.20 -9.31 -1.58
CA GLN A 32 -1.43 -8.59 -1.88
C GLN A 32 -2.68 -9.43 -1.59
N SER A 33 -2.69 -10.71 -1.93
CA SER A 33 -3.82 -11.60 -1.64
C SER A 33 -4.01 -11.82 -0.14
N GLU A 34 -2.92 -11.96 0.62
CA GLU A 34 -2.98 -12.11 2.08
C GLU A 34 -3.52 -10.84 2.76
N LEU A 35 -3.04 -9.65 2.37
CA LEU A 35 -3.55 -8.40 2.94
C LEU A 35 -5.01 -8.19 2.55
N ALA A 36 -5.38 -8.45 1.29
CA ALA A 36 -6.77 -8.32 0.85
C ALA A 36 -7.70 -9.21 1.68
N LYS A 37 -7.30 -10.46 1.92
CA LYS A 37 -8.03 -11.39 2.78
C LYS A 37 -8.10 -10.89 4.23
N ALA A 38 -7.00 -10.44 4.80
CA ALA A 38 -6.93 -9.95 6.19
C ALA A 38 -7.79 -8.69 6.41
N ALA A 39 -7.77 -7.76 5.45
CA ALA A 39 -8.56 -6.54 5.46
C ALA A 39 -10.02 -6.74 4.99
N GLN A 40 -10.40 -7.95 4.59
CA GLN A 40 -11.71 -8.27 4.02
C GLN A 40 -12.07 -7.37 2.81
N LEU A 41 -11.08 -7.16 1.93
CA LEU A 41 -11.20 -6.40 0.70
C LEU A 41 -11.04 -7.32 -0.52
N PRO A 42 -11.70 -7.03 -1.64
CA PRO A 42 -11.40 -7.71 -2.89
C PRO A 42 -9.94 -7.47 -3.30
N GLN A 43 -9.20 -8.52 -3.64
CA GLN A 43 -7.81 -8.39 -4.13
C GLN A 43 -7.67 -7.41 -5.31
N PRO A 44 -8.58 -7.38 -6.32
CA PRO A 44 -8.51 -6.38 -7.38
C PRO A 44 -8.62 -4.95 -6.86
N TYR A 45 -9.37 -4.72 -5.77
CA TYR A 45 -9.45 -3.41 -5.16
C TYR A 45 -8.14 -3.02 -4.48
N LEU A 46 -7.49 -3.95 -3.75
CA LEU A 46 -6.17 -3.69 -3.18
C LEU A 46 -5.11 -3.42 -4.26
N SER A 47 -5.19 -4.11 -5.40
CA SER A 47 -4.32 -3.82 -6.55
C SER A 47 -4.51 -2.41 -7.08
N ARG A 48 -5.76 -1.92 -7.15
CA ARG A 48 -6.04 -0.52 -7.52
C ARG A 48 -5.49 0.47 -6.49
N ILE A 49 -5.59 0.16 -5.20
CA ILE A 49 -5.00 0.99 -4.13
C ILE A 49 -3.49 1.12 -4.33
N GLU A 50 -2.81 0.04 -4.72
CA GLU A 50 -1.35 0.05 -4.90
C GLU A 50 -0.88 0.71 -6.21
N ASN A 51 -1.69 0.68 -7.27
CA ASN A 51 -1.24 1.03 -8.62
C ASN A 51 -2.01 2.19 -9.25
N THR A 52 -3.05 2.71 -8.62
CA THR A 52 -3.93 3.72 -9.22
C THR A 52 -4.30 4.81 -8.24
N LYS A 53 -4.32 6.04 -8.74
CA LYS A 53 -4.84 7.21 -8.05
C LYS A 53 -6.34 7.07 -7.79
N LEU A 54 -6.72 6.97 -6.51
CA LEU A 54 -8.11 6.90 -6.07
C LEU A 54 -8.26 7.49 -4.66
N SER A 55 -9.49 7.80 -4.26
CA SER A 55 -9.78 8.23 -2.89
C SER A 55 -10.13 7.03 -2.01
N LEU A 56 -9.49 6.92 -0.85
CA LEU A 56 -9.78 5.90 0.15
C LEU A 56 -10.87 6.38 1.12
N ARG A 57 -11.90 5.54 1.31
CA ARG A 57 -12.90 5.76 2.34
C ARG A 57 -12.30 5.47 3.72
N ASN A 58 -12.78 6.15 4.76
CA ASN A 58 -12.31 5.95 6.14
C ASN A 58 -12.42 4.48 6.57
N GLU A 59 -13.52 3.81 6.23
CA GLU A 59 -13.70 2.38 6.51
C GLU A 59 -12.61 1.50 5.90
N THR A 60 -12.16 1.82 4.67
CA THR A 60 -11.08 1.09 4.00
C THR A 60 -9.75 1.33 4.71
N VAL A 61 -9.48 2.56 5.11
CA VAL A 61 -8.28 2.93 5.87
C VAL A 61 -8.23 2.17 7.19
N GLU A 62 -9.35 2.10 7.92
CA GLU A 62 -9.44 1.36 9.19
C GLU A 62 -9.24 -0.15 9.00
N LYS A 63 -9.85 -0.75 7.97
CA LYS A 63 -9.65 -2.18 7.64
C LYS A 63 -8.18 -2.50 7.35
N LEU A 64 -7.51 -1.65 6.59
CA LEU A 64 -6.09 -1.81 6.26
C LEU A 64 -5.18 -1.59 7.48
N ALA A 65 -5.47 -0.57 8.28
CA ALA A 65 -4.76 -0.27 9.52
C ALA A 65 -4.82 -1.45 10.50
N ASN A 66 -6.02 -2.00 10.71
CA ASN A 66 -6.24 -3.16 11.56
C ASN A 66 -5.51 -4.41 11.04
N ALA A 67 -5.56 -4.67 9.73
CA ALA A 67 -4.90 -5.81 9.12
C ALA A 67 -3.36 -5.74 9.19
N LEU A 68 -2.79 -4.54 9.08
CA LEU A 68 -1.34 -4.29 9.12
C LEU A 68 -0.80 -4.03 10.53
N GLY A 69 -1.68 -3.87 11.53
CA GLY A 69 -1.30 -3.52 12.90
C GLY A 69 -0.58 -2.18 12.96
N VAL A 70 -1.16 -1.15 12.34
CA VAL A 70 -0.66 0.23 12.30
C VAL A 70 -1.81 1.21 12.53
N SER A 71 -1.49 2.49 12.71
CA SER A 71 -2.52 3.53 12.82
C SER A 71 -3.15 3.88 11.46
N PRO A 72 -4.41 4.36 11.44
CA PRO A 72 -5.02 4.93 10.23
C PRO A 72 -4.21 6.08 9.61
N LEU A 73 -3.46 6.82 10.43
CA LEU A 73 -2.59 7.91 9.97
C LEU A 73 -1.42 7.39 9.14
N GLU A 74 -0.77 6.30 9.57
CA GLU A 74 0.31 5.64 8.82
C GLU A 74 -0.20 5.14 7.45
N ILE A 75 -1.42 4.59 7.39
CA ILE A 75 -2.02 4.16 6.12
C ILE A 75 -2.21 5.36 5.18
N ARG A 76 -2.68 6.50 5.68
CA ARG A 76 -2.87 7.71 4.86
C ARG A 76 -1.55 8.27 4.36
N ALA A 77 -0.58 8.44 5.25
CA ALA A 77 0.74 8.93 4.89
C ALA A 77 1.40 8.04 3.83
N ALA A 78 1.34 6.72 4.02
CA ALA A 78 1.90 5.77 3.06
C ALA A 78 1.16 5.76 1.71
N PHE A 79 -0.15 6.01 1.72
CA PHE A 79 -0.96 6.13 0.50
C PHE A 79 -0.68 7.43 -0.26
N GLU A 80 -0.56 8.57 0.45
CA GLU A 80 -0.19 9.86 -0.12
C GLU A 80 1.20 9.80 -0.76
N GLN A 81 2.16 9.16 -0.07
CA GLN A 81 3.49 8.95 -0.62
C GLN A 81 3.45 8.08 -1.89
N GLN A 82 2.68 6.98 -1.89
CA GLN A 82 2.50 6.15 -3.07
C GLN A 82 1.88 6.94 -4.24
N TYR A 83 0.96 7.86 -3.94
CA TYR A 83 0.33 8.70 -4.93
C TYR A 83 1.33 9.66 -5.58
N GLU A 84 2.16 10.34 -4.79
CA GLU A 84 3.19 11.27 -5.30
C GLU A 84 4.15 10.55 -6.26
N TYR A 85 4.53 9.31 -5.93
CA TYR A 85 5.35 8.48 -6.82
C TYR A 85 4.71 8.23 -8.18
N LEU A 86 3.42 7.87 -8.17
CA LEU A 86 2.69 7.54 -9.39
C LEU A 86 2.49 8.78 -10.26
N GLU A 87 2.33 9.97 -9.67
CA GLU A 87 2.27 11.25 -10.41
C GLU A 87 3.60 11.63 -11.05
N GLN A 88 4.73 11.42 -10.37
CA GLN A 88 6.05 11.74 -10.94
C GLN A 88 6.45 10.82 -12.12
N LYS A 89 5.78 9.67 -12.26
CA LYS A 89 6.04 8.68 -13.31
C LYS A 89 5.07 8.70 -14.48
N ALA A 90 3.99 9.48 -14.40
CA ALA A 90 3.00 9.65 -15.46
C ALA A 90 3.45 10.70 -16.46
#